data_AF-A0A7C2UVN6-F1
#
_entry.id   AF-A0A7C2UVN6-F1
#
_cell.length_a   1.000
_cell.length_b   1.000
_cell.length_c   1.000
_cell.angle_alpha   90.00
_cell.angle_beta   90.00
_cell.angle_gamma   90.00
#
_symmetry.space_group_name_H-M   'P 1'
#
loop_
_entity.id
_entity.type
_entity.pdbx_description
1 polymer ?
#
loop_
_entity_poly.entity_id
_entity_poly.type
_entity_poly.pdbx_seq_one_letter_code
_entity_poly.pdbx_strand_id
1 'polypeptide(L)' 'MVRSVELGMELEKAVETRYGYTGVGESIGLVGILTRGLVTRLDANTWSVLMALIPRLSWNRGLYGG' A
#
# COMPACT_ATOMS: atom_id res chain seq x y z
N MET A 1 11.68 9.57 -9.59
CA MET A 1 11.08 8.64 -8.60
C MET A 1 11.21 7.21 -9.11
N VAL A 2 10.42 6.74 -10.09
CA VAL A 2 10.49 5.35 -10.61
C VAL A 2 11.92 4.97 -11.03
N ARG A 3 12.54 5.73 -11.92
CA ARG A 3 13.95 5.53 -12.33
C ARG A 3 14.95 5.55 -11.16
N SER A 4 14.67 6.32 -10.11
CA SER A 4 15.53 6.39 -8.93
C SER A 4 15.44 5.09 -8.13
N VAL A 5 14.22 4.54 -7.98
CA VAL A 5 13.97 3.27 -7.31
C VAL A 5 14.55 2.10 -8.09
N GLU A 6 14.43 2.11 -9.42
CA GLU A 6 15.07 1.11 -10.29
C GLU A 6 16.60 1.09 -10.16
N LEU A 7 17.21 2.23 -9.82
CA LEU A 7 18.65 2.36 -9.55
C LEU A 7 19.02 2.02 -8.09
N GLY A 8 18.08 1.48 -7.30
CA GLY A 8 18.31 1.03 -5.92
C GLY A 8 18.10 2.09 -4.84
N MET A 9 17.50 3.25 -5.17
CA MET A 9 17.09 4.21 -4.14
C MET A 9 15.86 3.71 -3.40
N GLU A 10 15.88 3.78 -2.07
CA GLU A 10 14.70 3.53 -1.24
C GLU A 10 13.49 4.37 -1.69
N LEU A 11 12.33 3.75 -1.79
CA LEU A 11 11.11 4.40 -2.26
C LEU A 11 10.77 5.62 -1.40
N GLU A 12 10.92 5.51 -0.08
CA GLU A 12 10.70 6.62 0.85
C GLU A 12 11.57 7.81 0.47
N LYS A 13 12.89 7.63 0.37
CA LYS A 13 13.84 8.68 -0.02
C LYS A 13 13.53 9.29 -1.40
N ALA A 14 13.08 8.46 -2.35
CA ALA A 14 12.68 8.92 -3.68
C ALA A 14 11.41 9.80 -3.63
N VAL A 15 10.49 9.51 -2.71
CA VAL A 15 9.27 10.30 -2.46
C VAL A 15 9.61 11.59 -1.73
N GLU A 16 10.45 11.54 -0.69
CA GLU A 16 10.89 12.74 0.03
C GLU A 16 11.56 13.74 -0.93
N THR A 17 12.47 13.25 -1.78
CA THR A 17 13.17 14.08 -2.76
C THR A 17 12.22 14.71 -3.78
N ARG A 18 11.15 14.00 -4.17
CA ARG A 18 10.22 14.42 -5.24
C ARG A 18 9.13 15.36 -4.75
N TYR A 19 8.63 15.14 -3.54
CA TYR A 19 7.42 15.77 -3.01
C TYR A 19 7.64 16.56 -1.72
N GLY A 20 8.83 16.47 -1.09
CA GLY A 20 9.18 17.25 0.10
C GLY A 20 8.54 16.77 1.41
N TYR A 21 7.86 15.63 1.41
CA TYR A 21 7.30 15.03 2.62
C TYR A 21 8.35 14.14 3.28
N THR A 22 8.57 14.29 4.59
CA THR A 22 9.41 13.39 5.38
C THR A 22 8.56 12.35 6.12
N GLY A 23 9.12 11.15 6.36
CA GLY A 23 8.41 10.11 7.11
C GLY A 23 7.12 9.63 6.44
N VAL A 24 7.13 9.53 5.11
CA VAL A 24 5.96 9.10 4.32
C VAL A 24 5.59 7.66 4.64
N GLY A 25 6.55 6.83 5.06
CA GLY A 25 6.29 5.46 5.47
C GLY A 25 5.35 5.35 6.67
N GLU A 26 5.41 6.28 7.61
CA GLU A 26 4.66 6.26 8.88
C GLU A 26 3.39 7.13 8.88
N SER A 27 3.22 7.96 7.85
CA SER A 27 2.10 8.90 7.73
C SER A 27 1.04 8.44 6.73
N ILE A 28 0.55 9.35 5.88
CA ILE A 28 -0.49 9.12 4.87
C ILE A 28 -0.08 8.11 3.78
N GLY A 29 1.22 7.85 3.64
CA GLY A 29 1.78 6.96 2.61
C GLY A 29 1.74 7.57 1.21
N LEU A 30 2.52 6.98 0.29
CA LEU A 30 2.57 7.40 -1.10
C LEU A 30 1.17 7.38 -1.77
N VAL A 31 0.35 6.39 -1.44
CA VAL A 31 -1.02 6.27 -1.96
C VAL A 31 -1.85 7.49 -1.59
N GLY A 32 -1.81 7.93 -0.33
CA GLY A 32 -2.58 9.09 0.09
C GLY A 32 -1.99 10.41 -0.43
N ILE A 33 -0.68 10.51 -0.68
CA ILE A 33 -0.10 11.66 -1.41
C ILE A 33 -0.67 11.73 -2.84
N LEU A 34 -0.63 10.62 -3.58
CA LEU A 34 -1.07 10.58 -4.97
C LEU A 34 -2.58 10.77 -5.13
N THR A 35 -3.35 10.31 -4.14
CA THR A 35 -4.82 10.42 -4.15
C THR A 35 -5.33 11.67 -3.41
N ARG A 36 -4.43 12.56 -2.95
CA ARG A 36 -4.78 13.75 -2.16
C ARG A 36 -5.64 13.43 -0.93
N GLY A 37 -5.35 12.32 -0.26
CA GLY A 37 -6.05 11.87 0.93
C GLY A 37 -7.39 11.17 0.70
N LEU A 38 -7.79 10.93 -0.56
CA LEU A 38 -9.01 10.14 -0.85
C LEU A 38 -8.88 8.67 -0.43
N VAL A 39 -7.66 8.13 -0.48
CA VAL A 39 -7.35 6.76 -0.04
C VAL A 39 -6.06 6.77 0.76
N THR A 40 -6.11 6.29 1.98
CA THR A 40 -4.93 6.16 2.84
C THR A 40 -4.28 4.79 2.69
N ARG A 41 -3.05 4.65 3.18
CA ARG A 41 -2.39 3.33 3.30
C ARG A 41 -3.21 2.35 4.16
N LEU A 42 -3.90 2.84 5.18
CA LEU A 42 -4.75 2.02 6.04
C LEU A 42 -5.94 1.45 5.27
N ASP A 43 -6.60 2.26 4.44
CA ASP A 43 -7.74 1.81 3.63
C ASP A 43 -7.31 0.70 2.67
N ALA A 44 -6.23 0.93 1.92
CA ALA A 44 -5.71 -0.03 0.95
C ALA A 44 -5.30 -1.36 1.61
N ASN A 45 -4.64 -1.28 2.77
CA ASN A 45 -4.24 -2.47 3.52
C ASN A 45 -5.45 -3.21 4.11
N THR A 46 -6.43 -2.49 4.64
CA THR A 46 -7.67 -3.07 5.19
C THR A 46 -8.37 -3.92 4.13
N TRP A 47 -8.60 -3.35 2.94
CA TRP A 47 -9.22 -4.09 1.85
C TRP A 47 -8.39 -5.27 1.39
N SER A 48 -7.07 -5.11 1.28
CA SER A 48 -6.17 -6.20 0.88
C SER A 48 -6.23 -7.38 1.86
N VAL A 49 -6.23 -7.11 3.16
CA VAL A 49 -6.33 -8.14 4.20
C VAL A 49 -7.71 -8.79 4.19
N LEU A 50 -8.79 -8.02 4.08
CA LEU A 50 -10.15 -8.56 3.97
C LEU A 50 -10.27 -9.52 2.78
N MET A 51 -9.72 -9.15 1.63
CA MET A 51 -9.69 -10.01 0.44
C MET A 51 -8.85 -11.26 0.68
N ALA A 52 -7.70 -11.14 1.35
CA ALA A 52 -6.85 -12.28 1.69
C ALA A 52 -7.50 -13.25 2.69
N LEU A 53 -8.50 -12.80 3.46
CA LEU A 53 -9.26 -13.64 4.39
C LEU A 53 -10.43 -14.39 3.73
N ILE A 54 -10.83 -14.03 2.50
CA ILE A 54 -11.94 -14.68 1.78
C ILE A 54 -11.82 -16.21 1.77
N PRO A 55 -10.65 -16.83 1.51
CA PRO A 55 -10.51 -18.28 1.51
C PRO A 55 -10.71 -18.94 2.89
N ARG A 56 -10.54 -18.18 3.98
CA ARG A 56 -10.65 -18.68 5.37
C ARG A 56 -12.10 -18.68 5.87
N LEU A 57 -13.04 -18.07 5.15
CA LEU A 57 -14.44 -18.00 5.55
C LEU A 57 -15.10 -19.39 5.45
N SER A 58 -15.87 -19.77 6.47
CA SER A 58 -16.44 -21.12 6.58
C SER A 58 -17.34 -21.50 5.40
N TRP A 59 -18.09 -20.54 4.86
CA TRP A 59 -18.95 -20.72 3.69
C TRP A 59 -18.19 -20.76 2.35
N ASN A 60 -16.91 -20.38 2.33
CA ASN A 60 -16.05 -20.43 1.12
C ASN A 60 -15.20 -21.70 1.04
N ARG A 61 -15.34 -22.61 2.01
CA ARG A 61 -14.55 -23.85 2.08
C ARG A 61 -14.68 -24.72 0.83
N GLY A 62 -15.84 -24.74 0.18
CA GLY A 62 -16.05 -25.51 -1.06
C GLY A 62 -15.33 -24.93 -2.30
N LEU A 63 -14.89 -23.67 -2.25
CA LEU A 63 -14.18 -23.00 -3.33
C LEU A 63 -12.66 -23.03 -3.16
N TYR A 64 -12.17 -23.01 -1.91
CA TYR A 64 -10.74 -22.87 -1.60
C TYR A 64 -10.16 -23.98 -0.69
N GLY A 65 -11.00 -24.90 -0.20
CA GLY A 65 -10.58 -26.04 0.61
C GLY A 65 -10.24 -27.22 -0.29
N GLY A 66 -9.00 -27.25 -0.78
CA GLY A 66 -8.36 -28.50 -1.21
C GLY A 66 -8.05 -29.39 -0.01
#